data_AF-A0A7C4D8B0-F1
#
_entry.id   AF-A0A7C4D8B0-F1
#
_cell.length_a   1.000
_cell.length_b   1.000
_cell.length_c   1.000
_cell.angle_alpha   90.00
_cell.angle_beta   90.00
_cell.angle_gamma   90.00
#
_symmetry.space_group_name_H-M   'P 1'
#
loop_
_entity.id
_entity.type
_entity.pdbx_description
1 polymer ?
#
loop_
_entity_poly.entity_id
_entity_poly.type
_entity_poly.pdbx_seq_one_letter_code
_entity_poly.pdbx_strand_id
1 'polypeptide(L)'
;MSEGSDEVTGVLLNEAIKFHGHLGPFLILGLKAGLFANKVLGKDYFRTRAVVETKLKPPYSCFIDGVQVATGCTMGKGNIEIRDGNPIYVRFVKNDRVLEMRLKKEVLESLEDMRTEEDSRRKALEIVCRSTNELFDIVEQ
;
A
#
# COMPACT_ATOMS: atom_id res chain seq x y z
N MET A 1 -3.09 4.92 23.52
CA MET A 1 -3.04 5.30 22.11
C MET A 1 -1.58 5.27 21.70
N SER A 2 -1.12 4.18 21.09
CA SER A 2 0.27 4.05 20.66
C SER A 2 0.41 4.59 19.24
N GLU A 3 0.92 5.81 19.13
CA GLU A 3 1.49 6.35 17.90
C GLU A 3 2.71 5.47 17.53
N GLY A 4 2.74 4.88 16.33
CA GLY A 4 3.93 4.18 15.83
C GLY A 4 3.78 2.79 15.18
N SER A 5 2.63 2.41 14.60
CA SER A 5 2.48 1.09 13.97
C SER A 5 2.16 1.07 12.46
N ASP A 6 2.07 2.22 11.81
CA ASP A 6 1.98 2.36 10.34
C ASP A 6 3.13 3.16 9.72
N GLU A 7 4.23 3.33 10.46
CA GLU A 7 5.42 4.07 10.02
C GLU A 7 6.30 3.22 9.09
N VAL A 8 6.74 3.83 7.98
CA VAL A 8 7.68 3.22 7.04
C VAL A 8 9.09 3.36 7.59
N THR A 9 9.60 2.31 8.24
CA THR A 9 10.97 2.30 8.77
C THR A 9 12.01 2.24 7.65
N GLY A 10 13.22 2.75 7.90
CA GLY A 10 14.31 2.71 6.92
C GLY A 10 14.69 1.29 6.47
N VAL A 11 14.60 0.31 7.36
CA VAL A 11 14.86 -1.10 7.04
C VAL A 11 13.80 -1.62 6.06
N LEU A 12 12.52 -1.45 6.38
CA LEU A 12 11.42 -1.91 5.52
C LEU A 12 11.44 -1.20 4.16
N LEU A 13 11.73 0.10 4.14
CA LEU A 13 11.85 0.87 2.91
C LEU A 13 12.92 0.29 1.98
N ASN A 14 14.09 -0.03 2.53
CA ASN A 14 15.19 -0.62 1.76
C ASN A 14 14.83 -2.02 1.24
N GLU A 15 14.13 -2.84 2.03
CA GLU A 15 13.61 -4.14 1.57
C GLU A 15 12.61 -3.99 0.43
N ALA A 16 11.69 -3.03 0.54
CA ALA A 16 10.70 -2.76 -0.49
C ALA A 16 11.35 -2.27 -1.80
N ILE A 17 12.33 -1.36 -1.70
CA ILE A 17 13.09 -0.88 -2.86
C ILE A 17 13.89 -2.03 -3.48
N LYS A 18 14.52 -2.89 -2.67
CA LYS A 18 15.27 -4.05 -3.19
C LYS A 18 14.35 -5.06 -3.89
N PHE A 19 13.15 -5.26 -3.37
CA PHE A 19 12.16 -6.15 -3.98
C PHE A 19 11.61 -5.56 -5.29
N HIS A 20 11.27 -4.27 -5.29
CA HIS A 20 10.62 -3.60 -6.41
C HIS A 20 11.58 -3.11 -7.51
N GLY A 21 12.79 -2.69 -7.13
CA GLY A 21 13.83 -2.17 -7.99
C GLY A 21 14.08 -0.66 -7.85
N HIS A 22 13.11 0.13 -7.37
CA HIS A 22 13.27 1.57 -7.14
C HIS A 22 12.31 2.12 -6.07
N LEU A 23 12.51 3.38 -5.68
CA LEU A 23 11.60 4.14 -4.83
C LEU A 23 10.55 4.86 -5.68
N GLY A 24 9.27 4.52 -5.50
CA GLY A 24 8.16 5.15 -6.21
C GLY A 24 6.94 5.37 -5.31
N PRO A 25 6.07 6.34 -5.63
CA PRO A 25 4.97 6.73 -4.74
C PRO A 25 3.92 5.63 -4.60
N PHE A 26 3.63 4.89 -5.67
CA PHE A 26 2.69 3.77 -5.62
C PHE A 26 3.20 2.62 -4.75
N LEU A 27 4.51 2.34 -4.75
CA LEU A 27 5.13 1.40 -3.81
C LEU A 27 4.91 1.84 -2.36
N ILE A 28 5.15 3.13 -2.06
CA ILE A 28 4.92 3.68 -0.71
C ILE A 28 3.45 3.61 -0.31
N LEU A 29 2.51 3.93 -1.21
CA LEU A 29 1.07 3.81 -0.95
C LEU A 29 0.70 2.37 -0.55
N GLY A 30 1.26 1.37 -1.25
CA GLY A 30 1.06 -0.04 -0.93
C GLY A 30 1.64 -0.42 0.44
N LEU A 31 2.85 0.06 0.75
CA LEU A 31 3.48 -0.16 2.06
C LEU A 31 2.63 0.40 3.18
N LYS A 32 2.17 1.65 3.05
CA LYS A 32 1.34 2.31 4.08
C LYS A 32 0.02 1.60 4.27
N ALA A 33 -0.65 1.21 3.19
CA ALA A 33 -1.90 0.44 3.29
C ALA A 33 -1.68 -0.89 4.02
N GLY A 34 -0.63 -1.64 3.67
CA GLY A 34 -0.33 -2.90 4.32
C GLY A 34 0.12 -2.77 5.77
N LEU A 35 0.90 -1.75 6.11
CA LEU A 35 1.31 -1.47 7.49
C LEU A 35 0.12 -1.08 8.36
N PHE A 36 -0.76 -0.22 7.82
CA PHE A 36 -2.00 0.14 8.51
C PHE A 36 -2.90 -1.08 8.73
N ALA A 37 -2.99 -1.99 7.75
CA ALA A 37 -3.70 -3.25 7.92
C ALA A 37 -3.08 -4.13 9.03
N ASN A 38 -1.75 -4.24 9.08
CA ASN A 38 -1.07 -4.97 10.15
C ASN A 38 -1.33 -4.35 11.53
N LYS A 39 -1.41 -3.01 11.62
CA LYS A 39 -1.73 -2.28 12.84
C LYS A 39 -3.15 -2.57 13.32
N VAL A 40 -4.13 -2.51 12.42
CA VAL A 40 -5.56 -2.67 12.76
C VAL A 40 -5.92 -4.13 13.01
N LEU A 41 -5.54 -5.03 12.10
CA LEU A 41 -5.94 -6.44 12.11
C LEU A 41 -4.95 -7.34 12.87
N GLY A 42 -3.73 -6.85 13.13
CA GLY A 42 -2.60 -7.63 13.62
C GLY A 42 -1.92 -8.41 12.49
N LYS A 43 -0.60 -8.36 12.40
CA LYS A 43 0.17 -9.08 11.38
C LYS A 43 0.00 -10.60 11.49
N ASP A 44 -0.29 -11.26 10.38
CA ASP A 44 -0.35 -12.72 10.25
C ASP A 44 -0.11 -13.11 8.78
N TYR A 45 0.92 -13.91 8.53
CA TYR A 45 1.36 -14.23 7.16
C TYR A 45 0.46 -15.21 6.41
N PHE A 46 -0.43 -15.92 7.11
CA PHE A 46 -1.21 -17.02 6.55
C PHE A 46 -2.72 -16.79 6.66
N ARG A 47 -3.17 -16.12 7.71
CA ARG A 47 -4.60 -15.85 7.93
C ARG A 47 -5.07 -14.55 7.31
N THR A 48 -4.17 -13.57 7.12
CA THR A 48 -4.52 -12.34 6.41
C THR A 48 -4.61 -12.62 4.91
N ARG A 49 -5.67 -12.11 4.30
CA ARG A 49 -5.88 -12.11 2.85
C ARG A 49 -6.05 -10.68 2.37
N ALA A 50 -5.58 -10.40 1.18
CA ALA A 50 -5.74 -9.11 0.52
C ALA A 50 -6.45 -9.26 -0.83
N VAL A 51 -7.37 -8.36 -1.15
CA VAL A 51 -7.89 -8.17 -2.51
C VAL A 51 -7.49 -6.76 -2.93
N VAL A 52 -6.68 -6.64 -3.96
CA VAL A 52 -6.20 -5.36 -4.49
C VAL A 52 -6.87 -5.11 -5.83
N GLU A 53 -7.52 -3.95 -5.96
CA GLU A 53 -8.10 -3.46 -7.20
C GLU A 53 -7.33 -2.22 -7.65
N THR A 54 -6.70 -2.29 -8.82
CA THR A 54 -5.88 -1.22 -9.39
C THR A 54 -5.71 -1.42 -10.89
N LYS A 55 -5.32 -0.38 -11.64
CA LYS A 55 -4.95 -0.54 -13.05
C LYS A 55 -3.78 -1.50 -13.14
N LEU A 56 -3.90 -2.54 -13.95
CA LEU A 56 -2.87 -3.59 -14.09
C LEU A 56 -1.70 -3.18 -15.00
N LYS A 57 -1.18 -1.97 -14.77
CA LYS A 57 0.00 -1.44 -15.45
C LYS A 57 0.76 -0.46 -14.56
N PRO A 58 2.09 -0.34 -14.72
CA PRO A 58 2.86 0.70 -14.06
C PRO A 58 2.35 2.12 -14.41
N PRO A 59 2.46 3.09 -13.47
CA PRO A 59 2.99 2.91 -12.11
C PRO A 59 1.94 2.37 -11.10
N TYR A 60 0.67 2.24 -11.49
CA TYR A 60 -0.44 1.86 -10.59
C TYR A 60 -0.26 0.48 -9.96
N SER A 61 0.21 -0.50 -10.73
CA SER A 61 0.43 -1.87 -10.26
C SER A 61 1.56 -1.98 -9.23
N CYS A 62 2.46 -1.00 -9.12
CA CYS A 62 3.53 -0.98 -8.11
C CYS A 62 2.98 -0.95 -6.66
N PHE A 63 1.72 -0.54 -6.49
CA PHE A 63 1.00 -0.62 -5.22
C PHE A 63 0.94 -2.05 -4.67
N ILE A 64 0.79 -3.04 -5.56
CA ILE A 64 0.69 -4.46 -5.19
C ILE A 64 1.96 -4.91 -4.46
N ASP A 65 3.14 -4.51 -4.95
CA ASP A 65 4.42 -4.88 -4.33
C ASP A 65 4.56 -4.32 -2.91
N GLY A 66 4.11 -3.07 -2.69
CA GLY A 66 4.09 -2.48 -1.36
C GLY A 66 3.19 -3.26 -0.41
N VAL A 67 1.99 -3.67 -0.87
CA VAL A 67 1.09 -4.52 -0.08
C VAL A 67 1.74 -5.86 0.25
N GLN A 68 2.40 -6.50 -0.72
CA GLN A 68 3.08 -7.78 -0.54
C GLN A 68 4.19 -7.68 0.51
N VAL A 69 5.05 -6.65 0.42
CA VAL A 69 6.17 -6.45 1.35
C VAL A 69 5.67 -6.14 2.76
N ALA A 70 4.69 -5.25 2.91
CA ALA A 70 4.22 -4.85 4.22
C ALA A 70 3.45 -5.96 4.94
N THR A 71 2.52 -6.63 4.25
CA THR A 71 1.61 -7.61 4.87
C THR A 71 2.16 -9.03 4.84
N GLY A 72 3.00 -9.34 3.86
CA GLY A 72 3.33 -10.70 3.49
C GLY A 72 2.17 -11.44 2.82
N CYS A 73 1.07 -10.81 2.40
CA CYS A 73 0.11 -11.42 1.49
C CYS A 73 0.74 -11.44 0.10
N THR A 74 1.08 -12.62 -0.43
CA THR A 74 1.93 -12.73 -1.64
C THR A 74 1.30 -13.65 -2.66
N MET A 75 1.61 -13.41 -3.94
CA MET A 75 1.13 -14.25 -5.06
C MET A 75 1.47 -15.73 -4.85
N GLY A 76 2.71 -16.04 -4.46
CA GLY A 76 3.15 -17.42 -4.24
C GLY A 76 2.48 -18.13 -3.05
N LYS A 77 1.99 -17.37 -2.05
CA LYS A 77 1.19 -17.93 -0.94
C LYS A 77 -0.31 -18.02 -1.28
N GLY A 78 -0.74 -17.43 -2.39
CA GLY A 78 -2.15 -17.44 -2.81
C GLY A 78 -3.10 -16.68 -1.88
N ASN A 79 -2.59 -15.80 -1.01
CA ASN A 79 -3.39 -14.98 -0.10
C ASN A 79 -3.48 -13.51 -0.51
N ILE A 80 -3.18 -13.20 -1.77
CA ILE A 80 -3.51 -11.94 -2.42
C ILE A 80 -4.24 -12.21 -3.74
N GLU A 81 -5.35 -11.51 -3.95
CA GLU A 81 -6.09 -11.49 -5.21
C GLU A 81 -5.93 -10.13 -5.87
N ILE A 82 -5.71 -10.10 -7.18
CA ILE A 82 -5.52 -8.86 -7.94
C ILE A 82 -6.67 -8.72 -8.95
N ARG A 83 -7.29 -7.54 -8.99
CA ARG A 83 -8.37 -7.19 -9.91
C ARG A 83 -8.02 -5.90 -10.64
N ASP A 84 -8.43 -5.82 -11.91
CA ASP A 84 -8.37 -4.55 -12.63
C ASP A 84 -9.45 -3.60 -12.12
N GLY A 85 -9.08 -2.33 -11.92
CA GLY A 85 -10.03 -1.30 -11.50
C GLY A 85 -9.38 0.03 -11.16
N ASN A 86 -10.21 1.04 -10.89
CA ASN A 86 -9.78 2.42 -10.68
C ASN A 86 -10.86 3.22 -9.94
N PRO A 87 -10.54 4.01 -8.89
CA PRO A 87 -9.22 4.25 -8.30
C PRO A 87 -8.68 3.03 -7.53
N ILE A 88 -7.46 3.14 -6.98
CA ILE A 88 -6.87 2.07 -6.16
C ILE A 88 -7.78 1.79 -4.96
N TYR A 89 -8.07 0.51 -4.76
CA TYR A 89 -8.79 0.00 -3.61
C TYR A 89 -8.10 -1.27 -3.09
N VAL A 90 -8.11 -1.45 -1.78
CA VAL A 90 -7.64 -2.68 -1.16
C VAL A 90 -8.55 -3.09 -0.01
N ARG A 91 -8.83 -4.38 0.05
CA ARG A 91 -9.56 -5.03 1.13
C ARG A 91 -8.66 -6.04 1.81
N PHE A 92 -8.49 -5.89 3.11
CA PHE A 92 -7.83 -6.85 3.97
C PHE A 92 -8.86 -7.59 4.81
N VAL A 93 -8.69 -8.90 4.92
CA VAL A 93 -9.55 -9.76 5.74
C VAL A 93 -8.67 -10.61 6.64
N LYS A 94 -9.01 -10.66 7.93
CA LYS A 94 -8.41 -11.59 8.89
C LYS A 94 -9.47 -12.09 9.86
N ASN A 95 -9.75 -13.40 9.80
CA ASN A 95 -10.92 -14.00 10.45
C ASN A 95 -12.19 -13.24 10.00
N ASP A 96 -13.00 -12.76 10.96
CA ASP A 96 -14.25 -12.05 10.69
C ASP A 96 -14.09 -10.52 10.56
N ARG A 97 -12.86 -10.01 10.71
CA ARG A 97 -12.58 -8.57 10.65
C ARG A 97 -12.17 -8.15 9.25
N VAL A 98 -12.70 -7.03 8.80
CA VAL A 98 -12.47 -6.50 7.45
C VAL A 98 -11.97 -5.06 7.56
N LEU A 99 -10.94 -4.75 6.77
CA LEU A 99 -10.46 -3.39 6.58
C LEU A 99 -10.46 -3.05 5.10
N GLU A 100 -11.15 -1.99 4.73
CA GLU A 100 -11.26 -1.50 3.36
C GLU A 100 -10.60 -0.13 3.28
N MET A 101 -9.79 0.08 2.24
CA MET A 101 -9.07 1.33 2.00
C MET A 101 -9.20 1.71 0.53
N ARG A 102 -9.68 2.92 0.26
CA ARG A 102 -9.76 3.48 -1.10
C ARG A 102 -8.85 4.69 -1.19
N LEU A 103 -7.99 4.73 -2.22
CA LEU A 103 -7.10 5.87 -2.44
C LEU A 103 -7.95 7.10 -2.78
N LYS A 104 -7.70 8.19 -2.06
CA LYS A 104 -8.38 9.47 -2.27
C LYS A 104 -8.05 10.05 -3.64
N LYS A 105 -9.05 10.66 -4.29
CA LYS A 105 -8.92 11.15 -5.67
C LYS A 105 -7.86 12.25 -5.79
N GLU A 106 -7.82 13.17 -4.82
CA GLU A 106 -6.85 14.25 -4.75
C GLU A 106 -5.41 13.75 -4.61
N VAL A 107 -5.20 12.59 -3.97
CA VAL A 107 -3.88 11.97 -3.90
C VAL A 107 -3.50 11.45 -5.26
N LEU A 108 -4.43 10.78 -5.96
CA LEU A 108 -4.16 10.26 -7.29
C LEU A 108 -3.84 11.38 -8.29
N GLU A 109 -4.64 12.45 -8.30
CA GLU A 109 -4.42 13.64 -9.13
C GLU A 109 -3.05 14.28 -8.86
N SER A 110 -2.62 14.32 -7.60
CA SER A 110 -1.30 14.87 -7.22
C SER A 110 -0.10 14.05 -7.73
N LEU A 111 -0.35 12.84 -8.24
CA LEU A 111 0.65 11.91 -8.77
C LEU A 111 0.63 11.81 -10.30
N GLU A 112 -0.28 12.52 -10.99
CA GLU A 112 -0.34 12.48 -12.45
C GLU A 112 0.82 13.23 -13.12
N ASP A 113 1.39 14.24 -12.45
CA ASP A 113 2.50 15.06 -12.99
C ASP A 113 3.88 14.53 -12.54
N MET A 114 4.16 13.26 -12.83
CA MET A 114 5.47 12.63 -12.61
C MET A 114 6.14 12.36 -13.96
N ARG A 115 6.96 13.30 -14.42
CA ARG A 115 7.61 13.23 -15.74
C ARG A 115 9.01 12.62 -15.68
N THR A 116 9.64 12.67 -14.51
CA THR A 116 11.00 12.20 -14.29
C THR A 116 11.09 11.21 -13.12
N GLU A 117 12.19 10.48 -13.04
CA GLU A 117 12.48 9.62 -11.89
C GLU A 117 12.66 10.45 -10.60
N GLU A 118 13.21 11.66 -10.72
CA GLU A 118 13.36 12.60 -9.60
C GLU A 118 12.00 13.06 -9.06
N ASP A 119 11.04 13.36 -9.93
CA ASP A 119 9.65 13.68 -9.53
C ASP A 119 9.02 12.51 -8.78
N SER A 120 9.16 11.30 -9.31
CA SER A 120 8.66 10.07 -8.67
C SER A 120 9.25 9.90 -7.28
N ARG A 121 10.58 10.07 -7.15
CA ARG A 121 11.28 9.96 -5.86
C ARG A 121 10.80 11.02 -4.87
N ARG A 122 10.69 12.28 -5.30
CA ARG A 122 10.20 13.38 -4.46
C ARG A 122 8.79 13.11 -3.95
N LYS A 123 7.88 12.71 -4.86
CA LYS A 123 6.50 12.35 -4.51
C LYS A 123 6.43 11.16 -3.54
N ALA A 124 7.29 10.17 -3.72
CA ALA A 124 7.37 9.05 -2.78
C ALA A 124 7.72 9.52 -1.36
N LEU A 125 8.70 10.42 -1.22
CA LEU A 125 9.10 11.00 0.07
C LEU A 125 7.98 11.85 0.70
N GLU A 126 7.25 12.63 -0.11
CA GLU A 126 6.07 13.38 0.36
C GLU A 126 5.01 12.43 0.97
N ILE A 127 4.74 11.29 0.32
CA ILE A 127 3.77 10.29 0.80
C ILE A 127 4.24 9.60 2.08
N VAL A 128 5.56 9.32 2.21
CA VAL A 128 6.11 8.72 3.43
C VAL A 128 5.73 9.54 4.66
N CYS A 129 5.80 10.87 4.58
CA CYS A 129 5.52 11.79 5.69
C CYS A 129 4.03 12.01 6.00
N ARG A 130 3.11 11.66 5.10
CA ARG A 130 1.66 11.85 5.31
C ARG A 130 1.08 10.75 6.19
N SER A 131 0.05 11.03 6.97
CA SER A 131 -0.69 9.98 7.69
C SER A 131 -1.52 9.12 6.72
N THR A 132 -1.84 7.88 7.12
CA THR A 132 -2.64 6.98 6.28
C THR A 132 -4.05 7.55 6.01
N ASN A 133 -4.66 8.25 6.98
CA ASN A 133 -5.97 8.89 6.84
C ASN A 133 -5.99 10.07 5.85
N GLU A 134 -4.84 10.72 5.62
CA GLU A 134 -4.73 11.75 4.59
C GLU A 134 -4.63 11.16 3.18
N LEU A 135 -4.36 9.85 3.06
CA LEU A 135 -4.14 9.17 1.79
C LEU A 135 -5.34 8.34 1.35
N PHE A 136 -6.04 7.71 2.31
CA PHE A 136 -7.11 6.76 2.04
C PHE A 136 -8.40 7.13 2.76
N ASP A 137 -9.53 6.82 2.14
CA ASP A 137 -10.81 6.63 2.82
C ASP A 137 -10.82 5.22 3.40
N ILE A 138 -11.05 5.10 4.71
CA ILE A 138 -10.86 3.87 5.48
C ILE A 138 -12.18 3.45 6.14
N VAL A 139 -12.54 2.18 6.00
CA VAL A 139 -13.70 1.56 6.65
C VAL A 139 -13.26 0.26 7.34
N GLU A 140 -13.54 0.15 8.63
CA GLU A 140 -13.33 -1.07 9.43
C GLU A 140 -14.68 -1.71 9.76
N GLN A 141 -14.79 -3.03 9.63
CA GLN A 141 -15.98 -3.83 9.95
C GLN A 141 -15.61 -5.02 10.83
#